data_AF-A0A8J8EHX9-F1
#
_entry.id   AF-A0A8J8EHX9-F1
#
_cell.length_a   1.000
_cell.length_b   1.000
_cell.length_c   1.000
_cell.angle_alpha   90.00
_cell.angle_beta   90.00
_cell.angle_gamma   90.00
#
_symmetry.space_group_name_H-M   'P 1'
#
loop_
_entity.id
_entity.type
_entity.pdbx_description
1 polymer ?
#
loop_
_entity_poly.entity_id
_entity_poly.type
_entity_poly.pdbx_seq_one_letter_code
_entity_poly.pdbx_strand_id
1 'polypeptide(L)'
;MPRKRRLPDVVTIKMPVLVQPRDVFEVVFESEEARKMAEEIVEYIKKNGRMGWDEYKDLFPPEKHYLYFRVIKRLEALGFISRGAYHTYILSKKFTDRMEYLGKLWLFKMGKVEEIW
;
A
#
# COMPACT_ATOMS: atom_id res chain seq x y z
N MET A 1 -26.54 12.79 -53.60
CA MET A 1 -25.40 13.24 -52.77
C MET A 1 -25.56 12.71 -51.36
N PRO A 2 -24.54 12.08 -50.75
CA PRO A 2 -24.64 11.60 -49.38
C PRO A 2 -24.76 12.79 -48.42
N ARG A 3 -25.76 12.77 -47.54
CA ARG A 3 -25.94 13.81 -46.50
C ARG A 3 -24.69 13.83 -45.61
N LYS A 4 -24.04 14.99 -45.47
CA LYS A 4 -22.95 15.19 -44.50
C LYS A 4 -23.46 14.80 -43.11
N ARG A 5 -22.78 13.86 -42.44
CA ARG A 5 -23.07 13.52 -41.04
C ARG A 5 -22.89 14.77 -40.18
N ARG A 6 -23.92 15.15 -39.42
CA ARG A 6 -23.78 16.21 -38.39
C ARG A 6 -22.95 15.62 -37.26
N LEU A 7 -21.77 16.20 -37.03
CA LEU A 7 -21.00 15.93 -35.82
C LEU A 7 -21.74 16.56 -34.63
N PRO A 8 -21.70 15.95 -33.45
CA PRO A 8 -22.31 16.55 -32.26
C PRO A 8 -21.63 17.87 -31.91
N ASP A 9 -22.43 18.87 -31.53
CA ASP A 9 -21.93 20.22 -31.20
C ASP A 9 -21.06 20.25 -29.94
N VAL A 10 -21.18 19.23 -29.07
CA VAL A 10 -20.41 19.10 -27.83
C VAL A 10 -19.98 17.65 -27.64
N VAL A 11 -18.69 17.47 -27.34
CA VAL A 11 -18.11 16.18 -26.93
C VAL A 11 -17.76 16.28 -25.45
N THR A 12 -18.47 15.58 -24.59
CA THR A 12 -18.16 15.53 -23.16
C THR A 12 -17.05 14.51 -22.92
N ILE A 13 -15.81 15.00 -22.82
CA ILE A 13 -14.66 14.18 -22.43
C ILE A 13 -14.59 14.21 -20.89
N LYS A 14 -14.78 13.05 -20.24
CA LYS A 14 -14.45 12.92 -18.81
C LYS A 14 -12.94 12.99 -18.66
N MET A 15 -12.41 14.16 -18.27
CA MET A 15 -11.00 14.28 -17.93
C MET A 15 -10.70 13.44 -16.68
N PRO A 16 -9.77 12.47 -16.72
CA PRO A 16 -9.33 11.79 -15.52
C PRO A 16 -8.56 12.79 -14.66
N VAL A 17 -9.07 13.07 -13.46
CA VAL A 17 -8.34 13.86 -12.46
C VAL A 17 -7.44 12.91 -11.69
N LEU A 18 -6.15 13.24 -11.58
CA LEU A 18 -5.21 12.49 -10.75
C LEU A 18 -5.60 12.69 -9.29
N VAL A 19 -6.25 11.68 -8.70
CA VAL A 19 -6.53 11.65 -7.26
C VAL A 19 -5.28 11.09 -6.58
N GLN A 20 -4.59 11.94 -5.82
CA GLN A 20 -3.45 11.50 -5.00
C GLN A 20 -3.98 10.57 -3.89
N PRO A 21 -3.35 9.39 -3.69
CA PRO A 21 -3.70 8.51 -2.59
C PRO A 21 -3.42 9.21 -1.25
N ARG A 22 -4.34 9.04 -0.29
CA ARG A 22 -4.25 9.67 1.03
C ARG A 22 -3.36 8.88 1.98
N ASP A 23 -3.26 7.57 1.76
CA ASP A 23 -2.49 6.66 2.59
C ASP A 23 -1.73 5.64 1.75
N VAL A 24 -0.61 5.17 2.29
CA VAL A 24 0.25 4.16 1.68
C VAL A 24 -0.51 2.87 1.43
N PHE A 25 -1.45 2.50 2.31
CA PHE A 25 -2.27 1.30 2.10
C PHE A 25 -3.26 1.43 0.95
N GLU A 26 -3.61 2.65 0.52
CA GLU A 26 -4.43 2.83 -0.69
C GLU A 26 -3.70 2.38 -1.96
N VAL A 27 -2.38 2.54 -1.97
CA VAL A 27 -1.53 2.12 -3.09
C VAL A 27 -1.26 0.61 -3.05
N VAL A 28 -1.11 0.06 -1.85
CA VAL A 28 -0.71 -1.35 -1.65
C VAL A 28 -1.89 -2.32 -1.76
N PHE A 29 -3.08 -1.88 -1.35
CA PHE A 29 -4.28 -2.71 -1.29
C PHE A 29 -5.41 -2.09 -2.12
N GLU A 30 -6.02 -2.92 -2.97
CA GLU A 30 -7.14 -2.53 -3.82
C GLU A 30 -8.47 -2.52 -3.05
N SER A 31 -8.66 -3.48 -2.14
CA SER A 31 -9.88 -3.62 -1.35
C SER A 31 -9.84 -2.74 -0.09
N GLU A 32 -10.95 -2.05 0.19
CA GLU A 32 -11.14 -1.25 1.40
C GLU A 32 -11.03 -2.09 2.68
N GLU A 33 -11.52 -3.33 2.66
CA GLU A 33 -11.43 -4.24 3.81
C GLU A 33 -9.98 -4.62 4.12
N ALA A 34 -9.17 -4.83 3.07
CA ALA A 34 -7.75 -5.13 3.22
C ALA A 34 -6.97 -3.93 3.78
N ARG A 35 -7.35 -2.71 3.39
CA ARG A 35 -6.78 -1.46 3.92
C ARG A 35 -7.06 -1.31 5.42
N LYS A 36 -8.34 -1.40 5.81
CA LYS A 36 -8.76 -1.32 7.22
C LYS A 36 -8.07 -2.39 8.07
N MET A 37 -7.98 -3.62 7.55
CA MET A 37 -7.27 -4.69 8.26
C MET A 37 -5.76 -4.41 8.40
N ALA A 38 -5.11 -3.85 7.38
CA ALA A 38 -3.71 -3.47 7.47
C ALA A 38 -3.48 -2.36 8.50
N GLU A 39 -4.37 -1.35 8.54
CA GLU A 39 -4.36 -0.30 9.56
C GLU A 39 -4.53 -0.88 10.97
N GLU A 40 -5.52 -1.75 11.17
CA GLU A 40 -5.77 -2.39 12.48
C GLU A 40 -4.56 -3.22 12.95
N ILE A 41 -3.91 -3.97 12.06
CA ILE A 41 -2.67 -4.72 12.39
C ILE A 41 -1.56 -3.76 12.81
N VAL A 42 -1.37 -2.66 12.07
CA VAL A 42 -0.31 -1.69 12.36
C VAL A 42 -0.57 -0.98 13.68
N GLU A 43 -1.79 -0.54 13.94
CA GLU A 43 -2.17 0.10 15.21
C GLU A 43 -2.05 -0.87 16.38
N TYR A 44 -2.40 -2.14 16.21
CA TYR A 44 -2.18 -3.17 17.22
C TYR A 44 -0.69 -3.33 17.55
N ILE A 45 0.18 -3.44 16.53
CA ILE A 45 1.63 -3.56 16.74
C ILE A 45 2.19 -2.27 17.35
N LYS A 46 1.71 -1.08 16.98
CA LYS A 46 2.14 0.18 17.61
C LYS A 46 1.81 0.21 19.10
N LYS A 47 0.61 -0.23 19.48
CA LYS A 47 0.14 -0.23 20.86
C LYS A 47 0.85 -1.26 21.73
N ASN A 48 1.08 -2.46 21.20
CA ASN A 48 1.62 -3.60 21.96
C ASN A 48 3.12 -3.85 21.72
N GLY A 49 3.72 -3.13 20.78
CA GLY A 49 5.10 -3.27 20.32
C GLY A 49 5.34 -4.45 19.36
N ARG A 50 4.50 -5.49 19.42
CA ARG A 50 4.56 -6.69 18.57
C ARG A 50 3.19 -7.33 18.44
N MET A 51 3.04 -8.23 17.47
CA MET A 51 1.86 -9.08 17.31
C MET A 51 2.28 -10.55 17.16
N GLY A 52 1.75 -11.44 17.99
CA GLY A 52 1.94 -12.88 17.87
C GLY A 52 1.25 -13.47 16.63
N TRP A 53 1.75 -14.59 16.12
CA TRP A 53 1.19 -15.23 14.92
C TRP A 53 -0.25 -15.75 15.09
N ASP A 54 -0.70 -15.99 16.32
CA ASP A 54 -2.06 -16.49 16.61
C ASP A 54 -3.05 -15.42 17.07
N GLU A 55 -2.57 -14.21 17.44
CA GLU A 55 -3.41 -13.12 17.99
C GLU A 55 -4.43 -12.58 16.98
N TYR A 56 -4.25 -12.89 15.69
CA TYR A 56 -5.25 -12.53 14.68
C TYR A 56 -6.61 -13.21 14.92
N LYS A 57 -6.63 -14.35 15.62
CA LYS A 57 -7.87 -15.07 15.96
C LYS A 57 -8.75 -14.27 16.92
N ASP A 58 -8.13 -13.46 17.77
CA ASP A 58 -8.82 -12.61 18.74
C ASP A 58 -9.17 -11.25 18.13
N LEU A 59 -8.37 -10.78 17.17
CA LEU A 59 -8.58 -9.48 16.52
C LEU A 59 -9.63 -9.51 15.42
N PHE A 60 -9.72 -10.61 14.68
CA PHE A 60 -10.56 -10.70 13.50
C PHE A 60 -11.52 -11.88 13.60
N PRO A 61 -12.78 -11.70 13.15
CA PRO A 61 -13.75 -12.79 13.13
C PRO A 61 -13.32 -13.88 12.13
N PRO A 62 -13.75 -15.15 12.32
CA PRO A 62 -13.31 -16.29 11.51
C PRO A 62 -13.47 -16.10 10.00
N GLU A 63 -14.51 -15.39 9.54
CA GLU A 63 -14.73 -15.18 8.11
C GLU A 63 -13.63 -14.33 7.46
N LYS A 64 -12.88 -13.54 8.25
CA LYS A 64 -11.83 -12.64 7.78
C LYS A 64 -10.42 -13.22 7.88
N HIS A 65 -10.25 -14.42 8.43
CA HIS A 65 -8.93 -15.04 8.62
C HIS A 65 -8.18 -15.26 7.30
N TYR A 66 -8.90 -15.61 6.22
CA TYR A 66 -8.28 -15.76 4.91
C TYR A 66 -7.68 -14.44 4.39
N LEU A 67 -8.36 -13.32 4.65
CA LEU A 67 -7.94 -11.99 4.22
C LEU A 67 -6.73 -11.54 5.05
N TYR A 68 -6.74 -11.83 6.35
CA TYR A 68 -5.60 -11.59 7.24
C TYR A 68 -4.31 -12.20 6.69
N PHE A 69 -4.35 -13.48 6.29
CA PHE A 69 -3.16 -14.13 5.74
C PHE A 69 -2.66 -13.51 4.43
N ARG A 70 -3.55 -12.93 3.62
CA ARG A 70 -3.16 -12.19 2.41
C ARG A 70 -2.51 -10.84 2.77
N VAL A 71 -3.12 -10.13 3.72
CA VAL A 71 -2.66 -8.81 4.16
C VAL A 71 -1.30 -8.92 4.84
N ILE A 72 -1.15 -9.81 5.83
CA ILE A 72 0.09 -9.97 6.59
C ILE A 72 1.27 -10.37 5.70
N LYS A 73 1.06 -11.29 4.75
CA LYS A 73 2.10 -11.69 3.79
C LYS A 73 2.53 -10.54 2.89
N ARG A 74 1.59 -9.69 2.46
CA ARG A 74 1.90 -8.52 1.63
C ARG A 74 2.63 -7.44 2.43
N LEU A 75 2.24 -7.20 3.67
CA LEU A 75 2.96 -6.29 4.60
C LEU A 75 4.40 -6.76 4.84
N GLU A 76 4.57 -8.07 5.06
CA GLU A 76 5.89 -8.68 5.27
C GLU A 76 6.76 -8.59 4.01
N ALA A 77 6.22 -8.93 2.84
CA ALA A 77 6.96 -8.92 1.57
C ALA A 77 7.47 -7.52 1.20
N LEU A 78 6.63 -6.50 1.41
CA LEU A 78 7.00 -5.10 1.15
C LEU A 78 7.93 -4.54 2.22
N GLY A 79 7.97 -5.15 3.41
CA GLY A 79 8.88 -4.78 4.49
C GLY A 79 8.31 -3.72 5.44
N PHE A 80 6.98 -3.54 5.46
CA PHE A 80 6.27 -2.75 6.48
C PHE A 80 6.38 -3.41 7.85
N ILE A 81 6.36 -4.75 7.87
CA ILE A 81 6.58 -5.56 9.06
C ILE A 81 7.72 -6.55 8.84
N SER A 82 8.29 -7.05 9.93
CA SER A 82 9.31 -8.09 9.93
C SER A 82 9.04 -9.11 11.02
N ARG A 83 9.70 -10.27 10.93
CA ARG A 83 9.62 -11.30 11.96
C ARG A 83 10.51 -10.91 13.14
N GLY A 84 9.89 -10.72 14.30
CA GLY A 84 10.57 -10.58 15.59
C GLY A 84 10.87 -11.94 16.23
N ALA A 85 11.38 -11.89 17.46
CA ALA A 85 11.59 -13.09 18.27
C ALA A 85 10.26 -13.77 18.64
N TYR A 86 10.31 -15.07 18.93
CA TYR A 86 9.16 -15.84 19.46
C TYR A 86 7.91 -15.81 18.57
N HIS A 87 8.06 -15.96 17.24
CA HIS A 87 6.92 -16.00 16.32
C HIS A 87 6.03 -14.75 16.40
N THR A 88 6.67 -13.58 16.35
CA THR A 88 5.97 -12.30 16.37
C THR A 88 6.25 -11.48 15.11
N TYR A 89 5.35 -10.56 14.80
CA TYR A 89 5.51 -9.50 13.82
C TYR A 89 5.81 -8.19 14.53
N ILE A 90 6.76 -7.43 14.00
CA ILE A 90 7.14 -6.09 14.46
C ILE A 90 7.17 -5.13 13.27
N LEU A 91 6.91 -3.84 13.51
CA LEU A 91 7.06 -2.82 12.48
C LEU A 91 8.52 -2.74 12.01
N SER A 92 8.70 -2.44 10.73
CA SER A 92 10.00 -2.48 10.06
C SER A 92 10.22 -1.22 9.23
N LYS A 93 11.46 -0.71 9.27
CA LYS A 93 11.91 0.42 8.45
C LYS A 93 12.32 0.00 7.02
N LYS A 94 12.40 -1.31 6.73
CA LYS A 94 12.87 -1.84 5.44
C LYS A 94 12.13 -1.27 4.24
N PHE A 95 10.83 -1.02 4.36
CA PHE A 95 10.06 -0.40 3.28
C PHE A 95 10.59 1.00 2.95
N THR A 96 10.73 1.85 3.97
CA THR A 96 11.25 3.22 3.83
C THR A 96 12.67 3.21 3.25
N ASP A 97 13.56 2.37 3.78
CA ASP A 97 14.96 2.30 3.33
C ASP A 97 15.05 1.88 1.85
N ARG A 98 14.20 0.94 1.41
CA ARG A 98 14.14 0.51 -0.01
C ARG A 98 13.61 1.62 -0.92
N MET A 99 12.59 2.36 -0.48
CA MET A 99 12.02 3.46 -1.26
C MET A 99 12.99 4.63 -1.38
N GLU A 100 13.70 4.96 -0.29
CA GLU A 100 14.76 5.97 -0.31
C GLU A 100 15.88 5.57 -1.28
N TYR A 101 16.33 4.32 -1.23
CA TYR A 101 17.35 3.80 -2.12
C TYR A 101 16.92 3.85 -3.60
N LEU A 102 15.68 3.45 -3.90
CA LEU A 102 15.12 3.54 -5.25
C LEU A 102 15.05 4.99 -5.75
N GLY A 103 14.63 5.93 -4.90
CA GLY A 103 14.59 7.35 -5.23
C GLY A 103 15.99 7.88 -5.57
N LYS A 104 16.98 7.60 -4.72
CA LYS A 104 18.38 8.00 -4.94
C LYS A 104 18.96 7.40 -6.23
N LEU A 105 18.71 6.11 -6.48
CA LEU A 105 19.13 5.45 -7.72
C LEU A 105 18.49 6.07 -8.97
N TRP A 106 17.23 6.50 -8.88
CA TRP A 106 16.55 7.14 -10.00
C TRP A 106 17.12 8.54 -10.29
N LEU A 107 17.34 9.35 -9.27
CA LEU A 107 18.00 10.65 -9.40
C LEU A 107 19.39 10.53 -10.01
N PHE A 108 20.15 9.51 -9.59
CA PHE A 108 21.45 9.19 -10.17
C PHE A 108 21.32 8.87 -11.67
N LYS A 109 20.35 8.04 -12.08
CA LYS A 109 20.11 7.72 -13.49
C LYS A 109 19.72 8.93 -14.34
N MET A 110 19.06 9.93 -13.73
CA MET A 110 18.72 11.18 -14.39
C MET A 110 19.89 12.18 -14.49
N GLY A 111 21.04 11.87 -13.87
CA GLY A 111 22.18 12.79 -13.78
C GLY A 111 22.02 13.91 -12.75
N LYS A 112 20.99 13.84 -11.89
CA LYS A 112 20.71 14.85 -10.84
C LYS A 112 21.40 14.50 -9.52
N VAL A 113 22.72 14.41 -9.56
CA VAL A 113 23.52 13.96 -8.40
C VAL A 113 23.44 14.94 -7.22
N GLU A 114 23.23 16.22 -7.50
CA GLU A 114 23.07 17.29 -6.49
C GLU A 114 21.85 17.08 -5.58
N GLU A 115 20.82 16.38 -6.05
CA GLU A 115 19.57 16.15 -5.30
C GLU A 115 19.61 14.88 -4.43
N ILE A 116 20.76 14.16 -4.36
CA ILE A 116 20.90 12.88 -3.63
C ILE A 116 21.21 13.07 -2.13
N TRP A 117 21.75 14.24 -1.73
CA TRP A 117 22.31 14.51 -0.41
C TRP A 117 21.66 15.69 0.29
#